data_AF-A0A7C7C331-F1
#
_entry.id   AF-A0A7C7C331-F1
#
_cell.length_a   1.000
_cell.length_b   1.000
_cell.length_c   1.000
_cell.angle_alpha   90.00
_cell.angle_beta   90.00
_cell.angle_gamma   90.00
#
_symmetry.space_group_name_H-M   'P 1'
#
loop_
_entity.id
_entity.type
_entity.pdbx_description
1 polymer ?
#
loop_
_entity_poly.entity_id
_entity_poly.type
_entity_poly.pdbx_seq_one_letter_code
_entity_poly.pdbx_strand_id
1 'polypeptide(L)'
;MSSDEVKTEDAAEVIWTEGALERMQRAPVFLRGMVKRLAEKKARELGHSEITEDLLAQFKEQMMGSMGGAAGMQEAAVAMQAGQLPWTAEAKERLETVPEFMQAMTKRIAEDVAREHGHMEVNVELLQKVEALGDDNPDTTLQSIEWTEGALARLAHKVEQSPDIAKEFVTDMLKRDTEEMARETGRTVIDEAAYTALWDAPQQAVLWSDEAWKRLLTSPDFVRSGIRKAAERRARKLGLKEIDSAHLTTFRNEAMMKAVKRIRSMGYKELTFDAFEKALETTKRLKDNPQAEKRLEEIREYMKEKPHVGVLGEELMTSFRKYLAGDGTLPPR
;
A
#
# COMPACT_ATOMS: atom_id res chain seq x y z
N MET A 1 46.63 -15.79 -17.88
CA MET A 1 45.28 -16.12 -18.37
C MET A 1 44.79 -17.33 -17.61
N SER A 2 43.82 -17.15 -16.74
CA SER A 2 42.79 -18.17 -16.49
C SER A 2 41.65 -17.41 -15.83
N SER A 3 40.58 -17.24 -16.59
CA SER A 3 39.36 -16.56 -16.18
C SER A 3 38.64 -17.45 -15.17
N ASP A 4 38.42 -16.94 -13.96
CA ASP A 4 37.43 -17.50 -13.05
C ASP A 4 36.04 -17.07 -13.57
N GLU A 5 35.43 -17.96 -14.34
CA GLU A 5 34.00 -17.95 -14.61
C GLU A 5 33.28 -18.28 -13.29
N VAL A 6 32.78 -17.25 -12.63
CA VAL A 6 31.75 -17.37 -11.59
C VAL A 6 30.52 -17.96 -12.26
N LYS A 7 30.34 -19.28 -12.12
CA LYS A 7 29.07 -19.94 -12.43
C LYS A 7 28.00 -19.35 -11.51
N THR A 8 27.10 -18.58 -12.12
CA THR A 8 25.80 -18.22 -11.56
C THR A 8 25.12 -19.51 -11.10
N GLU A 9 24.77 -19.60 -9.81
CA GLU A 9 23.97 -20.70 -9.28
C GLU A 9 22.66 -20.77 -10.06
N ASP A 10 22.48 -21.86 -10.80
CA ASP A 10 21.27 -22.17 -11.55
C ASP A 10 20.07 -22.15 -10.59
N ALA A 11 19.08 -21.33 -10.92
CA ALA A 11 17.75 -21.43 -10.35
C ALA A 11 17.19 -22.82 -10.69
N ALA A 12 17.23 -23.76 -9.73
CA ALA A 12 16.72 -25.11 -9.92
C ALA A 12 15.28 -25.05 -10.45
N GLU A 13 15.11 -25.48 -11.70
CA GLU A 13 13.82 -25.49 -12.39
C GLU A 13 12.93 -26.56 -11.74
N VAL A 14 11.81 -26.13 -11.15
CA VAL A 14 10.90 -27.04 -10.44
C VAL A 14 10.06 -27.80 -11.48
N ILE A 15 10.19 -29.13 -11.49
CA ILE A 15 9.52 -30.01 -12.46
C ILE A 15 8.12 -30.33 -11.95
N TRP A 16 7.12 -30.32 -12.83
CA TRP A 16 5.75 -30.72 -12.50
C TRP A 16 5.44 -32.09 -13.07
N THR A 17 4.83 -32.96 -12.25
CA THR A 17 4.29 -34.21 -12.78
C THR A 17 3.04 -33.96 -13.63
N GLU A 18 2.75 -34.87 -14.56
CA GLU A 18 1.55 -34.81 -15.40
C GLU A 18 0.28 -34.72 -14.56
N GLY A 19 0.20 -35.53 -13.50
CA GLY A 19 -0.89 -35.48 -12.53
C GLY A 19 -1.04 -34.14 -11.80
N ALA A 20 0.08 -33.51 -11.41
CA ALA A 20 0.06 -32.20 -10.77
C ALA A 20 -0.40 -31.10 -11.73
N LEU A 21 0.01 -31.19 -13.01
CA LEU A 21 -0.45 -30.29 -14.08
C LEU A 21 -1.95 -30.44 -14.33
N GLU A 22 -2.47 -31.65 -14.44
CA GLU A 22 -3.91 -31.90 -14.60
C GLU A 22 -4.71 -31.33 -13.42
N ARG A 23 -4.21 -31.54 -12.19
CA ARG A 23 -4.85 -31.02 -10.97
C ARG A 23 -4.84 -29.49 -10.95
N MET A 24 -3.75 -28.85 -11.38
CA MET A 24 -3.66 -27.40 -11.55
C MET A 24 -4.62 -26.89 -12.62
N GLN A 25 -4.81 -27.63 -13.72
CA GLN A 25 -5.74 -27.26 -14.79
C GLN A 25 -7.21 -27.28 -14.34
N ARG A 26 -7.55 -28.05 -13.29
CA ARG A 26 -8.88 -27.99 -12.67
C ARG A 26 -9.15 -26.68 -11.93
N ALA A 27 -8.12 -25.89 -11.62
CA ALA A 27 -8.30 -24.55 -11.07
C ALA A 27 -8.81 -23.57 -12.15
N PRO A 28 -9.64 -22.56 -11.77
CA PRO A 28 -10.07 -21.50 -12.67
C PRO A 28 -8.88 -20.82 -13.37
N VAL A 29 -9.05 -20.48 -14.66
CA VAL A 29 -7.96 -20.00 -15.55
C VAL A 29 -7.18 -18.84 -14.95
N PHE A 30 -7.85 -17.87 -14.33
CA PHE A 30 -7.23 -16.70 -13.73
C PHE A 30 -6.40 -17.01 -12.47
N LEU A 31 -6.62 -18.17 -11.83
CA LEU A 31 -5.81 -18.64 -10.68
C LEU A 31 -4.64 -19.53 -11.11
N ARG A 32 -4.68 -20.15 -12.30
CA ARG A 32 -3.66 -21.13 -12.71
C ARG A 32 -2.23 -20.58 -12.67
N GLY A 33 -2.02 -19.36 -13.18
CA GLY A 33 -0.71 -18.71 -13.13
C GLY A 33 -0.22 -18.45 -11.70
N MET A 34 -1.15 -18.08 -10.80
CA MET A 34 -0.86 -17.86 -9.38
C MET A 34 -0.56 -19.17 -8.65
N VAL A 35 -1.40 -20.20 -8.85
CA VAL A 35 -1.22 -21.55 -8.29
C VAL A 35 0.12 -22.14 -8.72
N LYS A 36 0.47 -22.01 -10.01
CA LYS A 36 1.75 -22.46 -10.54
C LYS A 36 2.93 -21.79 -9.81
N ARG A 37 2.95 -20.45 -9.80
CA ARG A 37 4.02 -19.68 -9.17
C ARG A 37 4.16 -19.99 -7.68
N LEU A 38 3.04 -20.16 -6.97
CA LEU A 38 3.05 -20.44 -5.55
C LEU A 38 3.55 -21.85 -5.25
N ALA A 39 3.06 -22.86 -5.97
CA ALA A 39 3.51 -24.22 -5.78
C ALA A 39 5.01 -24.34 -6.04
N GLU A 40 5.54 -23.65 -7.07
CA GLU A 40 6.98 -23.58 -7.36
C GLU A 40 7.77 -22.85 -6.26
N LYS A 41 7.24 -21.74 -5.73
CA LYS A 41 7.88 -21.02 -4.62
C LYS A 41 7.92 -21.89 -3.36
N LYS A 42 6.81 -22.56 -3.03
CA LYS A 42 6.70 -23.40 -1.84
C LYS A 42 7.54 -24.67 -1.96
N ALA A 43 7.58 -25.28 -3.14
CA ALA A 43 8.48 -26.38 -3.45
C ALA A 43 9.94 -25.97 -3.21
N ARG A 44 10.35 -24.80 -3.71
CA ARG A 44 11.69 -24.23 -3.43
C ARG A 44 11.95 -23.99 -1.94
N GLU A 45 11.01 -23.40 -1.20
CA GLU A 45 11.15 -23.18 0.25
C GLU A 45 11.33 -24.49 1.03
N LEU A 46 10.67 -25.56 0.60
CA LEU A 46 10.72 -26.88 1.24
C LEU A 46 11.83 -27.78 0.67
N GLY A 47 12.63 -27.29 -0.28
CA GLY A 47 13.70 -28.05 -0.92
C GLY A 47 13.22 -29.14 -1.89
N HIS A 48 11.97 -29.07 -2.34
CA HIS A 48 11.42 -29.96 -3.36
C HIS A 48 11.75 -29.44 -4.77
N SER A 49 12.42 -30.27 -5.57
CA SER A 49 12.69 -30.02 -6.99
C SER A 49 11.56 -30.48 -7.92
N GLU A 50 10.57 -31.19 -7.38
CA GLU A 50 9.43 -31.74 -8.13
C GLU A 50 8.11 -31.48 -7.39
N ILE A 51 7.08 -31.07 -8.13
CA ILE A 51 5.71 -30.89 -7.62
C ILE A 51 4.87 -32.06 -8.08
N THR A 52 4.44 -32.88 -7.11
CA THR A 52 3.58 -34.04 -7.30
C THR A 52 2.12 -33.74 -6.92
N GLU A 53 1.19 -34.61 -7.31
CA GLU A 53 -0.21 -34.52 -6.88
C GLU A 53 -0.36 -34.55 -5.35
N ASP A 54 0.44 -35.37 -4.69
CA ASP A 54 0.43 -35.51 -3.24
C ASP A 54 0.96 -34.25 -2.56
N LEU A 55 1.99 -33.62 -3.12
CA LEU A 55 2.50 -32.35 -2.61
C LEU A 55 1.45 -31.24 -2.73
N LEU A 56 0.72 -31.19 -3.86
CA LEU A 56 -0.43 -30.28 -4.01
C LEU A 56 -1.57 -30.60 -3.05
N ALA A 57 -1.80 -31.88 -2.74
CA ALA A 57 -2.81 -32.29 -1.76
C ALA A 57 -2.41 -31.90 -0.33
N GLN A 58 -1.14 -32.05 0.03
CA GLN A 58 -0.60 -31.61 1.32
C GLN A 58 -0.67 -30.09 1.47
N PHE A 59 -0.31 -29.34 0.41
CA PHE A 59 -0.48 -27.88 0.40
C PHE A 59 -1.95 -27.50 0.59
N LYS A 60 -2.87 -28.24 -0.05
CA LYS A 60 -4.30 -28.05 0.15
C LYS A 60 -4.71 -28.35 1.59
N GLU A 61 -4.30 -29.46 2.20
CA GLU A 61 -4.65 -29.83 3.59
C GLU A 61 -4.10 -28.86 4.62
N GLN A 62 -2.88 -28.35 4.43
CA GLN A 62 -2.33 -27.31 5.29
C GLN A 62 -3.17 -26.02 5.23
N MET A 63 -3.78 -25.72 4.08
CA MET A 63 -4.75 -24.62 3.97
C MET A 63 -6.14 -24.97 4.52
N MET A 64 -6.56 -26.23 4.47
CA MET A 64 -7.84 -26.70 5.04
C MET A 64 -7.92 -26.49 6.56
N GLY A 65 -6.79 -26.65 7.27
CA GLY A 65 -6.72 -26.44 8.72
C GLY A 65 -6.94 -24.99 9.16
N SER A 66 -6.61 -24.02 8.30
CA SER A 66 -6.73 -22.58 8.58
C SER A 66 -8.08 -21.97 8.17
N MET A 67 -8.91 -22.71 7.42
CA MET A 67 -10.15 -22.20 6.79
C MET A 67 -11.44 -22.50 7.57
N GLY A 68 -11.37 -22.97 8.82
CA GLY A 68 -12.58 -23.18 9.64
C GLY A 68 -13.44 -24.40 9.25
N GLY A 69 -12.84 -25.44 8.68
CA GLY A 69 -13.52 -26.72 8.40
C GLY A 69 -14.42 -26.73 7.15
N ALA A 70 -15.35 -27.68 7.06
CA ALA A 70 -16.13 -27.95 5.85
C ALA A 70 -17.03 -26.78 5.38
N ALA A 71 -17.56 -25.99 6.32
CA ALA A 71 -18.38 -24.81 6.01
C ALA A 71 -17.54 -23.67 5.41
N GLY A 72 -16.37 -23.39 5.98
CA GLY A 72 -15.44 -22.41 5.43
C GLY A 72 -14.87 -22.83 4.07
N MET A 73 -14.79 -24.14 3.80
CA MET A 73 -14.46 -24.67 2.48
C MET A 73 -15.52 -24.43 1.41
N GLN A 74 -16.81 -24.55 1.76
CA GLN A 74 -17.88 -24.24 0.83
C GLN A 74 -17.85 -22.75 0.46
N GLU A 75 -17.65 -21.89 1.45
CA GLU A 75 -17.54 -20.45 1.24
C GLU A 75 -16.27 -20.08 0.46
N ALA A 76 -15.14 -20.73 0.75
CA ALA A 76 -13.90 -20.56 0.00
C ALA A 76 -14.06 -21.01 -1.46
N ALA A 77 -14.75 -22.12 -1.70
CA ALA A 77 -15.03 -22.60 -3.06
C ALA A 77 -15.92 -21.61 -3.84
N VAL A 78 -16.93 -21.02 -3.18
CA VAL A 78 -17.78 -19.97 -3.78
C VAL A 78 -16.95 -18.71 -4.08
N ALA A 79 -16.13 -18.26 -3.13
CA ALA A 79 -15.25 -17.11 -3.34
C ALA A 79 -14.27 -17.34 -4.51
N MET A 80 -13.64 -18.51 -4.54
CA MET A 80 -12.74 -18.90 -5.62
C MET A 80 -13.46 -19.00 -6.98
N GLN A 81 -14.69 -19.51 -7.02
CA GLN A 81 -15.51 -19.50 -8.26
C GLN A 81 -15.83 -18.07 -8.72
N ALA A 82 -16.05 -17.14 -7.78
CA ALA A 82 -16.31 -15.74 -8.05
C ALA A 82 -15.05 -14.90 -8.34
N GLY A 83 -13.86 -15.52 -8.38
CA GLY A 83 -12.61 -14.80 -8.62
C GLY A 83 -12.00 -14.10 -7.42
N GLN A 84 -12.53 -14.35 -6.23
CA GLN A 84 -12.10 -13.74 -4.99
C GLN A 84 -11.14 -14.66 -4.24
N LEU A 85 -10.18 -14.06 -3.53
CA LEU A 85 -9.37 -14.81 -2.59
C LEU A 85 -10.23 -15.14 -1.37
N PRO A 86 -10.23 -16.39 -0.91
CA PRO A 86 -10.96 -16.76 0.27
C PRO A 86 -10.27 -16.21 1.53
N TRP A 87 -11.04 -16.06 2.62
CA TRP A 87 -10.57 -15.48 3.89
C TRP A 87 -10.79 -16.47 5.02
N THR A 88 -9.79 -16.62 5.89
CA THR A 88 -9.92 -17.37 7.14
C THR A 88 -10.95 -16.73 8.08
N ALA A 89 -11.53 -17.51 8.99
CA ALA A 89 -12.51 -17.00 9.94
C ALA A 89 -11.90 -15.90 10.84
N GLU A 90 -10.67 -16.12 11.30
CA GLU A 90 -9.92 -15.19 12.15
C GLU A 90 -9.61 -13.88 11.42
N ALA A 91 -9.29 -13.93 10.12
CA ALA A 91 -9.08 -12.73 9.32
C ALA A 91 -10.37 -11.92 9.11
N LYS A 92 -11.52 -12.59 8.97
CA LYS A 92 -12.83 -11.91 8.86
C LYS A 92 -13.18 -11.22 10.18
N GLU A 93 -13.08 -11.92 11.30
CA GLU A 93 -13.33 -11.35 12.63
C GLU A 93 -12.41 -10.15 12.90
N ARG A 94 -11.13 -10.27 12.52
CA ARG A 94 -10.19 -9.14 12.63
C ARG A 94 -10.58 -7.96 11.73
N LEU A 95 -11.03 -8.22 10.50
CA LEU A 95 -11.49 -7.17 9.58
C LEU A 95 -12.70 -6.42 10.15
N GLU A 96 -13.60 -7.08 10.87
CA GLU A 96 -14.75 -6.43 11.53
C GLU A 96 -14.32 -5.42 12.61
N THR A 97 -13.13 -5.58 13.19
CA THR A 97 -12.56 -4.59 14.14
C THR A 97 -12.08 -3.32 13.45
N VAL A 98 -11.91 -3.34 12.13
CA VAL A 98 -11.58 -2.16 11.32
C VAL A 98 -12.86 -1.32 11.15
N PRO A 99 -12.79 0.02 11.32
CA PRO A 99 -13.93 0.90 11.07
C PRO A 99 -14.59 0.63 9.70
N GLU A 100 -15.93 0.60 9.68
CA GLU A 100 -16.75 0.12 8.55
C GLU A 100 -16.36 0.74 7.20
N PHE A 101 -16.21 2.07 7.15
CA PHE A 101 -15.81 2.79 5.93
C PHE A 101 -14.44 2.37 5.37
N MET A 102 -13.59 1.73 6.18
CA MET A 102 -12.26 1.24 5.78
C MET A 102 -12.24 -0.27 5.52
N GLN A 103 -13.28 -1.03 5.87
CA GLN A 103 -13.28 -2.49 5.74
C GLN A 103 -13.14 -2.91 4.27
N ALA A 104 -13.95 -2.34 3.37
CA ALA A 104 -13.90 -2.66 1.94
C ALA A 104 -12.52 -2.37 1.33
N MET A 105 -11.90 -1.26 1.74
CA MET A 105 -10.57 -0.90 1.28
C MET A 105 -9.48 -1.81 1.86
N THR A 106 -9.52 -2.08 3.16
CA THR A 106 -8.56 -2.97 3.84
C THR A 106 -8.64 -4.37 3.25
N LYS A 107 -9.86 -4.86 2.96
CA LYS A 107 -10.11 -6.10 2.24
C LYS A 107 -9.39 -6.11 0.89
N ARG A 108 -9.61 -5.09 0.05
CA ARG A 108 -8.95 -5.00 -1.26
C ARG A 108 -7.43 -4.98 -1.16
N ILE A 109 -6.88 -4.21 -0.21
CA ILE A 109 -5.42 -4.14 0.00
C ILE A 109 -4.87 -5.51 0.41
N ALA A 110 -5.55 -6.20 1.33
CA ALA A 110 -5.12 -7.52 1.78
C ALA A 110 -5.17 -8.56 0.64
N GLU A 111 -6.22 -8.52 -0.18
CA GLU A 111 -6.28 -9.37 -1.38
C GLU A 111 -5.17 -9.04 -2.39
N ASP A 112 -4.89 -7.76 -2.65
CA ASP A 112 -3.83 -7.36 -3.57
C ASP A 112 -2.45 -7.85 -3.09
N VAL A 113 -2.16 -7.65 -1.79
CA VAL A 113 -0.93 -8.13 -1.15
C VAL A 113 -0.84 -9.65 -1.22
N ALA A 114 -1.95 -10.34 -0.97
CA ALA A 114 -2.04 -11.79 -1.10
C ALA A 114 -1.73 -12.25 -2.53
N ARG A 115 -2.36 -11.66 -3.55
CA ARG A 115 -2.10 -11.99 -4.97
C ARG A 115 -0.65 -11.75 -5.35
N GLU A 116 -0.08 -10.61 -4.94
CA GLU A 116 1.30 -10.21 -5.23
C GLU A 116 2.32 -11.20 -4.65
N HIS A 117 2.18 -11.53 -3.36
CA HIS A 117 3.09 -12.44 -2.66
C HIS A 117 2.77 -13.93 -2.91
N GLY A 118 1.67 -14.20 -3.61
CA GLY A 118 1.23 -15.52 -4.02
C GLY A 118 0.43 -16.27 -2.96
N HIS A 119 -0.08 -15.62 -1.92
CA HIS A 119 -0.95 -16.26 -0.94
C HIS A 119 -2.28 -16.68 -1.57
N MET A 120 -2.77 -17.87 -1.23
CA MET A 120 -4.04 -18.41 -1.76
C MET A 120 -5.26 -18.03 -0.93
N GLU A 121 -5.03 -17.36 0.20
CA GLU A 121 -6.06 -16.89 1.11
C GLU A 121 -5.56 -15.65 1.84
N VAL A 122 -6.49 -14.89 2.40
CA VAL A 122 -6.19 -13.87 3.39
C VAL A 122 -6.36 -14.48 4.78
N ASN A 123 -5.25 -14.76 5.43
CA ASN A 123 -5.21 -15.21 6.82
C ASN A 123 -4.92 -14.04 7.78
N VAL A 124 -5.08 -14.28 9.09
CA VAL A 124 -4.92 -13.24 10.11
C VAL A 124 -3.50 -12.66 10.12
N GLU A 125 -2.46 -13.46 9.86
CA GLU A 125 -1.08 -12.99 9.78
C GLU A 125 -0.85 -12.05 8.59
N LEU A 126 -1.42 -12.38 7.43
CA LEU A 126 -1.39 -11.52 6.25
C LEU A 126 -2.10 -10.20 6.52
N LEU A 127 -3.27 -10.26 7.14
CA LEU A 127 -4.02 -9.07 7.50
C LEU A 127 -3.25 -8.20 8.49
N GLN A 128 -2.57 -8.79 9.48
CA GLN A 128 -1.68 -8.08 10.39
C GLN A 128 -0.51 -7.41 9.65
N LYS A 129 0.11 -8.10 8.67
CA LYS A 129 1.15 -7.50 7.82
C LYS A 129 0.61 -6.34 6.99
N VAL A 130 -0.60 -6.46 6.47
CA VAL A 130 -1.29 -5.39 5.73
C VAL A 130 -1.57 -4.20 6.64
N GLU A 131 -2.08 -4.44 7.85
CA GLU A 131 -2.21 -3.41 8.88
C GLU A 131 -0.85 -2.75 9.13
N ALA A 132 0.24 -3.53 9.22
CA ALA A 132 1.60 -3.04 9.40
C ALA A 132 2.21 -2.30 8.19
N LEU A 133 1.65 -2.38 6.97
CA LEU A 133 2.11 -1.55 5.84
C LEU A 133 1.94 -0.04 6.10
N GLY A 134 1.03 0.32 7.01
CA GLY A 134 0.89 1.69 7.49
C GLY A 134 1.87 2.05 8.61
N ASP A 135 2.55 1.06 9.21
CA ASP A 135 3.66 1.25 10.17
C ASP A 135 4.95 1.43 9.38
N ASP A 136 5.06 2.54 8.65
CA ASP A 136 6.34 3.22 8.80
C ASP A 136 6.29 3.67 10.25
N ASN A 137 7.10 3.10 11.12
CA ASN A 137 7.46 3.80 12.34
C ASN A 137 7.99 5.16 11.83
N PRO A 138 7.31 6.33 11.97
CA PRO A 138 8.13 7.50 12.21
C PRO A 138 8.76 7.10 13.53
N ASP A 139 9.98 6.59 13.46
CA ASP A 139 10.63 6.03 14.60
C ASP A 139 10.90 7.23 15.50
N THR A 140 9.89 7.63 16.27
CA THR A 140 9.97 8.61 17.35
C THR A 140 10.86 8.04 18.46
N THR A 141 11.28 6.77 18.33
CA THR A 141 12.34 6.12 19.07
C THR A 141 13.72 6.17 18.39
N LEU A 142 13.84 6.51 17.10
CA LEU A 142 15.15 6.82 16.50
C LEU A 142 15.63 8.15 17.06
N GLN A 143 16.84 8.13 17.57
CA GLN A 143 17.53 9.34 17.96
C GLN A 143 17.63 10.27 16.74
N SER A 144 17.29 11.54 16.97
CA SER A 144 17.54 12.59 15.98
C SER A 144 19.03 12.61 15.67
N ILE A 145 19.37 12.73 14.39
CA ILE A 145 20.77 12.88 13.96
C ILE A 145 21.21 14.30 14.29
N GLU A 146 22.45 14.46 14.76
CA GLU A 146 23.01 15.78 15.04
C GLU A 146 23.13 16.62 13.76
N TRP A 147 22.71 17.89 13.82
CA TRP A 147 22.83 18.85 12.72
C TRP A 147 23.83 19.94 13.07
N THR A 148 24.76 20.21 12.17
CA THR A 148 25.63 21.39 12.27
C THR A 148 24.88 22.68 11.97
N GLU A 149 25.37 23.81 12.48
CA GLU A 149 24.81 25.14 12.19
C GLU A 149 24.76 25.43 10.69
N GLY A 150 25.79 25.05 9.93
CA GLY A 150 25.82 25.27 8.49
C GLY A 150 24.80 24.42 7.72
N ALA A 151 24.58 23.17 8.12
CA ALA A 151 23.51 22.36 7.53
C ALA A 151 22.12 22.94 7.84
N LEU A 152 21.90 23.46 9.04
CA LEU A 152 20.66 24.16 9.41
C LEU A 152 20.48 25.44 8.59
N ALA A 153 21.54 26.21 8.33
CA ALA A 153 21.48 27.39 7.48
C ALA A 153 21.11 27.04 6.03
N ARG A 154 21.63 25.94 5.49
CA ARG A 154 21.27 25.43 4.15
C ARG A 154 19.81 25.00 4.07
N LEU A 155 19.32 24.32 5.10
CA LEU A 155 17.91 23.97 5.22
C LEU A 155 17.02 25.23 5.27
N ALA A 156 17.39 26.22 6.10
CA ALA A 156 16.66 27.48 6.22
C ALA A 156 16.57 28.22 4.88
N HIS A 157 17.67 28.29 4.13
CA HIS A 157 17.68 28.88 2.79
C HIS A 157 16.79 28.12 1.80
N LYS A 158 16.76 26.78 1.88
CA LYS A 158 15.91 25.95 1.02
C LYS A 158 14.41 26.16 1.26
N VAL A 159 14.01 26.48 2.48
CA VAL A 159 12.59 26.74 2.84
C VAL A 159 12.20 28.20 2.73
N GLU A 160 13.14 29.11 2.47
CA GLU A 160 12.93 30.56 2.43
C GLU A 160 11.79 30.98 1.49
N GLN A 161 11.71 30.32 0.33
CA GLN A 161 10.70 30.56 -0.70
C GLN A 161 9.34 29.87 -0.42
N SER A 162 9.24 29.08 0.65
CA SER A 162 7.98 28.44 1.03
C SER A 162 7.02 29.46 1.64
N PRO A 163 5.69 29.37 1.41
CA PRO A 163 4.72 30.22 2.10
C PRO A 163 4.83 30.08 3.62
N ASP A 164 4.65 31.17 4.38
CA ASP A 164 4.84 31.18 5.85
C ASP A 164 4.00 30.12 6.57
N ILE A 165 2.76 29.90 6.14
CA ILE A 165 1.85 28.88 6.70
C ILE A 165 2.39 27.43 6.52
N ALA A 166 3.26 27.22 5.54
CA ALA A 166 3.86 25.93 5.22
C ALA A 166 5.33 25.82 5.62
N LYS A 167 6.01 26.92 5.98
CA LYS A 167 7.46 26.93 6.28
C LYS A 167 7.84 25.93 7.38
N GLU A 168 7.12 25.93 8.50
CA GLU A 168 7.35 24.99 9.61
C GLU A 168 7.18 23.54 9.14
N PHE A 169 6.08 23.26 8.43
CA PHE A 169 5.80 21.92 7.89
C PHE A 169 6.86 21.44 6.89
N VAL A 170 7.25 22.30 5.94
CA VAL A 170 8.27 21.98 4.93
C VAL A 170 9.61 21.78 5.62
N THR A 171 9.93 22.58 6.65
CA THR A 171 11.14 22.40 7.45
C THR A 171 11.15 21.04 8.14
N ASP A 172 10.08 20.67 8.85
CA ASP A 172 9.98 19.39 9.54
C ASP A 172 9.97 18.19 8.59
N MET A 173 9.33 18.35 7.42
CA MET A 173 9.37 17.35 6.36
C MET A 173 10.80 17.17 5.84
N LEU A 174 11.47 18.26 5.47
CA LEU A 174 12.84 18.20 4.94
C LEU A 174 13.83 17.71 5.99
N LYS A 175 13.68 18.06 7.28
CA LYS A 175 14.50 17.49 8.35
C LYS A 175 14.36 15.99 8.42
N ARG A 176 13.12 15.47 8.51
CA ARG A 176 12.86 14.03 8.56
C ARG A 176 13.38 13.30 7.34
N ASP A 177 13.12 13.84 6.15
CA ASP A 177 13.62 13.27 4.89
C ASP A 177 15.17 13.24 4.90
N THR A 178 15.83 14.31 5.37
CA THR A 178 17.29 14.38 5.44
C THR A 178 17.87 13.39 6.44
N GLU A 179 17.30 13.30 7.64
CA GLU A 179 17.72 12.32 8.65
C GLU A 179 17.51 10.88 8.17
N GLU A 180 16.40 10.61 7.48
CA GLU A 180 16.14 9.30 6.90
C GLU A 180 17.22 8.92 5.88
N MET A 181 17.51 9.78 4.91
CA MET A 181 18.57 9.53 3.92
C MET A 181 19.96 9.45 4.57
N ALA A 182 20.20 10.22 5.63
CA ALA A 182 21.45 10.15 6.39
C ALA A 182 21.60 8.77 7.06
N ARG A 183 20.54 8.22 7.67
CA ARG A 183 20.56 6.86 8.24
C ARG A 183 20.81 5.79 7.18
N GLU A 184 20.14 5.89 6.03
CA GLU A 184 20.32 4.95 4.90
C GLU A 184 21.76 4.97 4.36
N THR A 185 22.44 6.11 4.45
CA THR A 185 23.84 6.26 4.04
C THR A 185 24.85 6.07 5.19
N GLY A 186 24.38 5.61 6.36
CA GLY A 186 25.22 5.32 7.53
C GLY A 186 25.81 6.56 8.21
N ARG A 187 25.22 7.74 7.99
CA ARG A 187 25.68 9.01 8.59
C ARG A 187 25.09 9.21 9.99
N THR A 188 25.94 9.61 10.91
CA THR A 188 25.57 9.91 12.31
C THR A 188 25.50 11.41 12.61
N VAL A 189 25.93 12.26 11.67
CA VAL A 189 25.89 13.72 11.72
C VAL A 189 25.53 14.26 10.34
N ILE A 190 24.70 15.30 10.29
CA ILE A 190 24.38 16.07 9.09
C ILE A 190 25.18 17.37 9.12
N ASP A 191 26.37 17.32 8.54
CA ASP A 191 27.19 18.49 8.22
C ASP A 191 26.82 19.09 6.86
N GLU A 192 27.44 20.22 6.50
CA GLU A 192 27.20 20.90 5.23
C GLU A 192 27.50 20.00 4.01
N ALA A 193 28.58 19.22 4.09
CA ALA A 193 28.98 18.31 3.02
C ALA A 193 27.99 17.15 2.86
N ALA A 194 27.51 16.58 3.96
CA ALA A 194 26.45 15.59 4.01
C ALA A 194 25.16 16.16 3.42
N TYR A 195 24.75 17.35 3.84
CA TYR A 195 23.54 17.98 3.34
C TYR A 195 23.60 18.20 1.82
N THR A 196 24.72 18.72 1.29
CA THR A 196 24.93 18.89 -0.15
C THR A 196 24.97 17.54 -0.87
N ALA A 197 25.63 16.52 -0.34
CA ALA A 197 25.64 15.19 -0.94
C ALA A 197 24.23 14.56 -1.00
N LEU A 198 23.38 14.82 -0.01
CA LEU A 198 22.01 14.29 0.06
C LEU A 198 21.04 15.03 -0.87
N TRP A 199 21.19 16.36 -1.01
CA TRP A 199 20.19 17.20 -1.69
C TRP A 199 20.61 17.78 -3.03
N ASP A 200 21.90 17.97 -3.25
CA ASP A 200 22.43 18.65 -4.44
C ASP A 200 23.05 17.66 -5.43
N ALA A 201 23.26 16.40 -5.02
CA ALA A 201 23.65 15.34 -5.93
C ALA A 201 22.53 15.08 -6.96
N PRO A 202 22.86 14.92 -8.26
CA PRO A 202 21.87 14.56 -9.27
C PRO A 202 21.16 13.27 -8.88
N GLN A 203 19.84 13.35 -8.70
CA GLN A 203 19.05 12.16 -8.40
C GLN A 203 19.04 11.23 -9.61
N GLN A 204 19.19 9.93 -9.37
CA GLN A 204 19.04 8.94 -10.42
C GLN A 204 17.65 9.05 -11.04
N ALA A 205 17.60 9.16 -12.36
CA ALA A 205 16.35 9.17 -13.10
C ALA A 205 15.65 7.82 -12.92
N VAL A 206 14.36 7.87 -12.59
CA VAL A 206 13.51 6.69 -12.49
C VAL A 206 12.69 6.60 -13.77
N LEU A 207 12.84 5.51 -14.50
CA LEU A 207 12.06 5.24 -15.71
C LEU A 207 10.63 4.85 -15.34
N TRP A 208 9.72 4.99 -16.29
CA TRP A 208 8.35 4.53 -16.16
C TRP A 208 8.05 3.60 -17.33
N SER A 209 7.51 2.43 -17.03
CA SER A 209 6.93 1.59 -18.06
C SER A 209 5.74 2.31 -18.73
N ASP A 210 5.47 1.97 -19.99
CA ASP A 210 4.34 2.54 -20.73
C ASP A 210 3.00 2.32 -20.02
N GLU A 211 2.83 1.16 -19.37
CA GLU A 211 1.61 0.81 -18.64
C GLU A 211 1.46 1.67 -17.37
N ALA A 212 2.54 1.81 -16.59
CA ALA A 212 2.54 2.65 -15.39
C ALA A 212 2.26 4.12 -15.73
N TRP A 213 2.86 4.61 -16.83
CA TRP A 213 2.65 5.96 -17.30
C TRP A 213 1.19 6.20 -17.71
N LYS A 214 0.60 5.30 -18.49
CA LYS A 214 -0.82 5.38 -18.87
C LYS A 214 -1.74 5.37 -17.64
N ARG A 215 -1.46 4.53 -16.63
CA ARG A 215 -2.21 4.50 -15.37
C ARG A 215 -2.11 5.83 -14.63
N LEU A 216 -0.94 6.45 -14.55
CA LEU A 216 -0.77 7.78 -13.95
C LEU A 216 -1.64 8.83 -14.66
N LEU A 217 -1.72 8.79 -15.98
CA LEU A 217 -2.53 9.73 -16.78
C LEU A 217 -4.04 9.63 -16.51
N THR A 218 -4.55 8.47 -16.05
CA THR A 218 -5.96 8.33 -15.66
C THR A 218 -6.32 9.10 -14.39
N SER A 219 -5.33 9.52 -13.60
CA SER A 219 -5.54 10.33 -12.40
C SER A 219 -5.88 11.78 -12.79
N PRO A 220 -6.71 12.48 -11.99
CA PRO A 220 -7.02 13.89 -12.22
C PRO A 220 -5.77 14.79 -12.21
N ASP A 221 -5.80 15.85 -13.02
CA ASP A 221 -4.68 16.78 -13.20
C ASP A 221 -4.16 17.33 -11.85
N PHE A 222 -5.07 17.71 -10.95
CA PHE A 222 -4.75 18.34 -9.67
C PHE A 222 -3.98 17.44 -8.70
N VAL A 223 -4.06 16.10 -8.84
CA VAL A 223 -3.27 15.14 -8.04
C VAL A 223 -2.15 14.45 -8.82
N ARG A 224 -2.21 14.43 -10.15
CA ARG A 224 -1.28 13.65 -11.00
C ARG A 224 0.18 14.00 -10.75
N SER A 225 0.50 15.30 -10.68
CA SER A 225 1.88 15.75 -10.43
C SER A 225 2.39 15.34 -9.05
N GLY A 226 1.50 15.33 -8.04
CA GLY A 226 1.79 14.86 -6.68
C GLY A 226 2.05 13.35 -6.65
N ILE A 227 1.19 12.56 -7.29
CA ILE A 227 1.32 11.10 -7.39
C ILE A 227 2.66 10.74 -8.06
N ARG A 228 2.99 11.41 -9.18
CA ARG A 228 4.25 11.19 -9.89
C ARG A 228 5.47 11.40 -8.98
N LYS A 229 5.55 12.56 -8.32
CA LYS A 229 6.67 12.91 -7.44
C LYS A 229 6.77 11.94 -6.25
N ALA A 230 5.65 11.53 -5.68
CA ALA A 230 5.62 10.58 -4.57
C ALA A 230 6.11 9.18 -5.01
N ALA A 231 5.64 8.69 -6.17
CA ALA A 231 6.04 7.40 -6.72
C ALA A 231 7.54 7.38 -7.08
N GLU A 232 8.04 8.42 -7.76
CA GLU A 232 9.48 8.54 -8.09
C GLU A 232 10.36 8.60 -6.82
N ARG A 233 9.91 9.32 -5.79
CA ARG A 233 10.62 9.35 -4.50
C ARG A 233 10.67 7.98 -3.85
N ARG A 234 9.54 7.26 -3.81
CA ARG A 234 9.47 5.91 -3.25
C ARG A 234 10.34 4.93 -4.04
N ALA A 235 10.32 5.02 -5.36
CA ALA A 235 11.16 4.21 -6.23
C ALA A 235 12.65 4.41 -5.96
N ARG A 236 13.11 5.66 -5.81
CA ARG A 236 14.50 5.95 -5.44
C ARG A 236 14.88 5.36 -4.08
N LYS A 237 13.99 5.49 -3.08
CA LYS A 237 14.19 4.90 -1.75
C LYS A 237 14.33 3.37 -1.81
N LEU A 238 13.60 2.73 -2.71
CA LEU A 238 13.66 1.28 -2.92
C LEU A 238 14.79 0.86 -3.90
N GLY A 239 15.59 1.79 -4.41
CA GLY A 239 16.63 1.52 -5.40
C GLY A 239 16.10 1.07 -6.77
N LEU A 240 14.83 1.34 -7.07
CA LEU A 240 14.19 0.96 -8.33
C LEU A 240 14.62 1.88 -9.47
N LYS A 241 15.06 1.28 -10.58
CA LYS A 241 15.43 2.00 -11.81
C LYS A 241 14.22 2.33 -12.68
N GLU A 242 13.14 1.57 -12.54
CA GLU A 242 11.92 1.72 -13.32
C GLU A 242 10.69 1.48 -12.43
N ILE A 243 9.62 2.25 -12.66
CA ILE A 243 8.30 2.07 -12.05
C ILE A 243 7.40 1.34 -13.06
N ASP A 244 6.91 0.17 -12.65
CA ASP A 244 5.90 -0.57 -13.38
C ASP A 244 4.50 -0.46 -12.73
N SER A 245 3.54 -1.12 -13.37
CA SER A 245 2.14 -1.18 -12.94
C SER A 245 1.99 -1.82 -11.55
N ALA A 246 2.78 -2.85 -11.22
CA ALA A 246 2.74 -3.51 -9.91
C ALA A 246 3.23 -2.57 -8.81
N HIS A 247 4.37 -1.90 -9.02
CA HIS A 247 4.91 -0.92 -8.06
C HIS A 247 3.89 0.17 -7.70
N LEU A 248 3.12 0.68 -8.67
CA LEU A 248 2.08 1.69 -8.39
C LEU A 248 0.98 1.15 -7.48
N THR A 249 0.62 -0.12 -7.60
CA THR A 249 -0.36 -0.77 -6.72
C THR A 249 0.19 -0.87 -5.31
N THR A 250 1.44 -1.30 -5.15
CA THR A 250 2.14 -1.39 -3.85
C THR A 250 2.23 -0.01 -3.18
N PHE A 251 2.69 1.01 -3.92
CA PHE A 251 2.81 2.38 -3.39
C PHE A 251 1.47 2.97 -2.97
N ARG A 252 0.41 2.74 -3.77
CA ARG A 252 -0.96 3.13 -3.43
C ARG A 252 -1.40 2.46 -2.14
N ASN A 253 -1.19 1.15 -2.00
CA ASN A 253 -1.61 0.38 -0.83
C ASN A 253 -0.93 0.89 0.44
N GLU A 254 0.38 1.09 0.42
CA GLU A 254 1.13 1.68 1.53
C GLU A 254 0.61 3.06 1.90
N ALA A 255 0.43 3.95 0.91
CA ALA A 255 -0.08 5.30 1.13
C ALA A 255 -1.49 5.30 1.74
N MET A 256 -2.36 4.39 1.29
CA MET A 256 -3.71 4.25 1.86
C MET A 256 -3.67 3.74 3.29
N MET A 257 -2.85 2.73 3.61
CA MET A 257 -2.74 2.23 4.99
C MET A 257 -2.18 3.28 5.95
N LYS A 258 -1.26 4.13 5.49
CA LYS A 258 -0.78 5.29 6.26
C LYS A 258 -1.91 6.29 6.52
N ALA A 259 -2.74 6.58 5.51
CA ALA A 259 -3.89 7.46 5.68
C ALA A 259 -4.92 6.88 6.67
N VAL A 260 -5.24 5.59 6.54
CA VAL A 260 -6.12 4.83 7.46
C VAL A 260 -5.69 5.00 8.91
N LYS A 261 -4.40 4.79 9.20
CA LYS A 261 -3.89 4.90 10.57
C LYS A 261 -3.99 6.30 11.12
N ARG A 262 -3.67 7.32 10.31
CA ARG A 262 -3.80 8.72 10.71
C ARG A 262 -5.24 9.09 11.03
N ILE A 263 -6.19 8.66 10.20
CA ILE A 263 -7.63 8.88 10.41
C ILE A 263 -8.08 8.22 11.73
N ARG A 264 -7.65 6.97 11.96
CA ARG A 264 -7.93 6.22 13.20
C ARG A 264 -7.32 6.91 14.43
N SER A 265 -6.08 7.40 14.36
CA SER A 265 -5.43 8.09 15.49
C SER A 265 -6.11 9.41 15.85
N MET A 266 -6.80 10.04 14.89
CA MET A 266 -7.59 11.25 15.12
C MET A 266 -9.01 10.94 15.64
N GLY A 267 -9.36 9.67 15.85
CA GLY A 267 -10.64 9.25 16.41
C GLY A 267 -11.82 9.31 15.44
N TYR A 268 -11.58 9.53 14.14
CA TYR A 268 -12.65 9.54 13.14
C TYR A 268 -13.13 8.11 12.87
N LYS A 269 -14.44 7.92 12.97
CA LYS A 269 -15.12 6.65 12.70
C LYS A 269 -15.64 6.54 11.27
N GLU A 270 -15.60 7.64 10.52
CA GLU A 270 -16.07 7.76 9.14
C GLU A 270 -15.23 8.79 8.38
N LEU A 271 -15.12 8.62 7.06
CA LEU A 271 -14.47 9.58 6.17
C LEU A 271 -15.53 10.40 5.42
N THR A 272 -16.10 11.38 6.09
CA THR A 272 -17.07 12.31 5.49
C THR A 272 -16.40 13.63 5.11
N PHE A 273 -16.98 14.38 4.17
CA PHE A 273 -16.51 15.74 3.89
C PHE A 273 -16.63 16.66 5.11
N ASP A 274 -17.56 16.39 6.02
CA ASP A 274 -17.71 17.10 7.29
C ASP A 274 -16.51 16.86 8.23
N ALA A 275 -15.93 15.65 8.21
CA ALA A 275 -14.69 15.37 8.93
C ALA A 275 -13.51 16.19 8.38
N PHE A 276 -13.49 16.46 7.06
CA PHE A 276 -12.49 17.31 6.42
C PHE A 276 -12.72 18.81 6.70
N GLU A 277 -13.96 19.29 6.74
CA GLU A 277 -14.26 20.68 7.15
C GLU A 277 -13.83 20.91 8.60
N LYS A 278 -14.17 19.99 9.49
CA LYS A 278 -13.69 20.01 10.87
C LYS A 278 -12.16 19.96 10.95
N ALA A 279 -11.50 19.22 10.05
CA ALA A 279 -10.05 19.20 9.97
C ALA A 279 -9.47 20.55 9.49
N LEU A 280 -10.11 21.25 8.53
CA LEU A 280 -9.72 22.61 8.11
C LEU A 280 -9.76 23.58 9.30
N GLU A 281 -10.79 23.50 10.14
CA GLU A 281 -10.95 24.40 11.29
C GLU A 281 -9.99 24.10 12.45
N THR A 282 -9.78 22.81 12.75
CA THR A 282 -9.03 22.36 13.93
C THR A 282 -7.53 22.21 13.66
N THR A 283 -7.16 21.99 12.40
CA THR A 283 -5.76 21.81 12.03
C THR A 283 -5.15 23.17 11.71
N LYS A 284 -4.31 23.69 12.62
CA LYS A 284 -3.62 24.99 12.53
C LYS A 284 -3.04 25.31 11.14
N ARG A 285 -2.54 24.30 10.43
CA ARG A 285 -1.90 24.38 9.09
C ARG A 285 -2.86 24.37 7.89
N LEU A 286 -4.12 23.96 8.10
CA LEU A 286 -5.15 23.91 7.05
C LEU A 286 -6.14 25.09 7.18
N LYS A 287 -6.25 25.64 8.39
CA LYS A 287 -7.06 26.81 8.69
C LYS A 287 -6.62 28.01 7.83
N ASP A 288 -7.59 28.68 7.21
CA ASP A 288 -7.42 29.88 6.38
C ASP A 288 -6.49 29.69 5.17
N ASN A 289 -6.43 28.47 4.60
CA ASN A 289 -5.59 28.14 3.44
C ASN A 289 -6.41 28.09 2.13
N PRO A 290 -6.39 29.15 1.30
CA PRO A 290 -7.23 29.23 0.10
C PRO A 290 -6.86 28.19 -0.96
N GLN A 291 -5.61 27.73 -1.01
CA GLN A 291 -5.23 26.66 -1.93
C GLN A 291 -5.72 25.29 -1.45
N ALA A 292 -5.81 25.06 -0.14
CA ALA A 292 -6.37 23.84 0.40
C ALA A 292 -7.88 23.78 0.17
N GLU A 293 -8.58 24.90 0.36
CA GLU A 293 -10.01 25.06 0.06
C GLU A 293 -10.30 24.82 -1.42
N LYS A 294 -9.58 25.49 -2.33
CA LYS A 294 -9.74 25.28 -3.78
C LYS A 294 -9.53 23.81 -4.19
N ARG A 295 -8.50 23.16 -3.66
CA ARG A 295 -8.27 21.72 -3.91
C ARG A 295 -9.42 20.86 -3.38
N LEU A 296 -10.01 21.21 -2.24
CA LEU A 296 -11.15 20.49 -1.68
C LEU A 296 -12.40 20.67 -2.56
N GLU A 297 -12.62 21.86 -3.12
CA GLU A 297 -13.69 22.13 -4.07
C GLU A 297 -13.52 21.31 -5.36
N GLU A 298 -12.32 21.30 -5.95
CA GLU A 298 -11.99 20.48 -7.13
C GLU A 298 -12.24 18.97 -6.85
N ILE A 299 -11.90 18.50 -5.64
CA ILE A 299 -12.20 17.12 -5.20
C ILE A 299 -13.71 16.88 -5.11
N ARG A 300 -14.47 17.82 -4.53
CA ARG A 300 -15.94 17.72 -4.41
C ARG A 300 -16.62 17.67 -5.77
N GLU A 301 -16.19 18.53 -6.68
CA GLU A 301 -16.73 18.59 -8.04
C GLU A 301 -16.43 17.29 -8.81
N TYR A 302 -15.19 16.83 -8.78
CA TYR A 302 -14.80 15.56 -9.40
C TYR A 302 -15.58 14.36 -8.86
N MET A 303 -15.90 14.34 -7.56
CA MET A 303 -16.67 13.26 -6.93
C MET A 303 -18.17 13.28 -7.29
N LYS A 304 -18.72 14.39 -7.79
CA LYS A 304 -20.12 14.47 -8.24
C LYS A 304 -20.33 13.81 -9.60
N GLU A 305 -19.31 13.81 -10.46
CA GLU A 305 -19.43 13.42 -11.88
C GLU A 305 -19.01 11.97 -12.18
N LYS A 306 -18.41 11.25 -11.22
CA LYS A 306 -17.84 9.91 -11.43
C LYS A 306 -18.72 8.78 -10.90
N PRO A 307 -18.92 7.69 -11.67
CA PRO A 307 -19.47 6.46 -11.14
C PRO A 307 -18.42 5.72 -10.30
N HIS A 308 -18.85 5.28 -9.12
CA HIS A 308 -18.32 4.19 -8.29
C HIS A 308 -16.79 3.94 -8.33
N VAL A 309 -15.98 4.95 -7.96
CA VAL A 309 -14.62 4.69 -7.48
C VAL A 309 -14.75 4.39 -6.00
N GLY A 310 -14.69 3.10 -5.65
CA GLY A 310 -15.00 2.54 -4.32
C GLY A 310 -14.25 3.16 -3.15
N VAL A 311 -14.70 4.34 -2.71
CA VAL A 311 -14.30 4.95 -1.44
C VAL A 311 -15.48 5.48 -0.64
N LEU A 312 -16.69 5.66 -1.19
CA LEU A 312 -17.93 5.82 -0.40
C LEU A 312 -19.15 5.46 -1.27
N GLY A 313 -19.97 4.51 -0.82
CA GLY A 313 -21.18 4.08 -1.53
C GLY A 313 -22.30 5.11 -1.44
N GLU A 314 -23.04 5.29 -2.53
CA GLU A 314 -24.19 6.20 -2.64
C GLU A 314 -25.31 5.82 -1.65
N GLU A 315 -25.44 4.54 -1.33
CA GLU A 315 -26.37 4.03 -0.31
C GLU A 315 -26.00 4.48 1.10
N LEU A 316 -24.71 4.49 1.44
CA LEU A 316 -24.24 4.93 2.75
C LEU A 316 -24.49 6.44 2.92
N MET A 317 -24.15 7.24 1.91
CA MET A 317 -24.39 8.69 1.91
C MET A 317 -25.89 9.06 1.86
N THR A 318 -26.72 8.23 1.22
CA THR A 318 -28.18 8.43 1.19
C THR A 318 -28.83 8.04 2.50
N SER A 319 -28.35 6.97 3.14
CA SER A 319 -28.75 6.59 4.50
C SER A 319 -28.32 7.65 5.51
N PHE A 320 -27.15 8.26 5.31
CA PHE A 320 -26.65 9.39 6.08
C PHE A 320 -27.52 10.65 5.93
N ARG A 321 -27.92 10.99 4.70
CA ARG A 321 -28.84 12.11 4.44
C ARG A 321 -30.21 11.89 5.08
N LYS A 322 -30.73 10.66 5.07
CA LYS A 322 -32.01 10.31 5.72
C LYS A 322 -31.91 10.40 7.25
N TYR A 323 -30.82 9.90 7.83
CA TYR A 323 -30.57 9.96 9.27
C TYR A 323 -30.42 11.41 9.77
N LEU A 324 -29.72 12.26 9.02
CA LEU A 324 -29.56 13.69 9.34
C LEU A 324 -30.84 14.51 9.14
N ALA A 325 -31.78 14.04 8.32
CA ALA A 325 -33.08 14.68 8.12
C ALA A 325 -34.12 14.32 9.20
N GLY A 326 -33.79 13.42 10.14
CA GLY A 326 -34.68 13.05 11.26
C GLY A 326 -35.75 12.00 10.93
N ASP A 327 -35.74 11.43 9.73
CA ASP A 327 -36.75 10.47 9.26
C ASP A 327 -36.19 9.03 9.15
N GLY A 328 -36.16 8.30 10.28
CA GLY A 328 -36.32 6.83 10.29
C GLY A 328 -35.08 5.91 10.31
N THR A 329 -35.30 4.74 10.91
CA THR A 329 -34.38 3.63 11.28
C THR A 329 -33.61 2.96 10.14
N LEU A 330 -32.40 2.44 10.48
CA LEU A 330 -31.53 1.60 9.66
C LEU A 330 -32.30 0.40 9.04
N PRO A 331 -32.02 0.03 7.77
CA PRO A 331 -32.61 -1.16 7.16
C PRO A 331 -32.07 -2.43 7.86
N PRO A 332 -32.89 -3.51 7.98
CA PRO A 332 -32.42 -4.76 8.52
C PRO A 332 -31.42 -5.43 7.58
N ARG A 333 -30.47 -6.16 8.19
CA ARG A 333 -29.31 -6.83 7.62
C ARG A 333 -29.58 -7.68 6.38
#